data_AF-A0A829ZCT4-F1
#
_entry.id   AF-A0A829ZCT4-F1
#
_cell.length_a   1.000
_cell.length_b   1.000
_cell.length_c   1.000
_cell.angle_alpha   90.00
_cell.angle_beta   90.00
_cell.angle_gamma   90.00
#
_symmetry.space_group_name_H-M   'P 1'
#
loop_
_entity.id
_entity.type
_entity.pdbx_description
1 polymer ?
#
loop_
_entity_poly.entity_id
_entity_poly.type
_entity_poly.pdbx_seq_one_letter_code
_entity_poly.pdbx_strand_id
1 'polypeptide(L)'
;MENNLTIWHELHDTTKAWNDLKPWEYFKCNDWIKIDFENEETIYCTIMGYDNKCIGLSIYLGDKGYEDLCSITTKPIDDTVTTYMMYDQTCLTFYMGDREEVPPKQKKLIKDLGFKYRGRGNWPYFLSYKKRFSPYHINDNQAFTIIRVMKKLMEITNLYINNKIDVKFDENEIIHAYQKKDNWSYEPLCLPTPVDKFCAIEIADKSILEQASLAPNNHHRLIIDLVYMKFSITENGFERPINPLMFIVLDEETQMIMATHFLSPNDDEIGLVLSFLIEYILKEGRPDCLFIRNPAVWAAIVDVCKECDIELITTPLQMIDYIISDMCHSFIDR
;
A
#
# COMPACT_ATOMS: atom_id res chain seq x y z
N MET A 1 15.67 22.19 -2.90
CA MET A 1 16.09 21.93 -4.28
C MET A 1 15.04 22.52 -5.20
N GLU A 2 15.46 23.32 -6.17
CA GLU A 2 14.55 23.82 -7.22
C GLU A 2 14.16 22.65 -8.13
N ASN A 3 12.88 22.55 -8.48
CA ASN A 3 12.37 21.52 -9.38
C ASN A 3 12.94 21.75 -10.80
N ASN A 4 13.27 20.67 -11.52
CA ASN A 4 13.60 20.74 -12.94
C ASN A 4 12.35 21.09 -13.77
N LEU A 5 12.15 22.39 -14.01
CA LEU A 5 10.95 22.91 -14.69
C LEU A 5 10.68 22.26 -16.05
N THR A 6 11.71 21.81 -16.76
CA THR A 6 11.56 21.11 -18.06
C THR A 6 10.85 19.77 -17.88
N ILE A 7 11.27 18.96 -16.91
CA ILE A 7 10.64 17.66 -16.61
C ILE A 7 9.19 17.86 -16.19
N TRP A 8 8.91 18.85 -15.35
CA TRP A 8 7.56 19.11 -14.88
C TRP A 8 6.65 19.65 -15.98
N HIS A 9 7.17 20.45 -16.91
CA HIS A 9 6.41 20.86 -18.09
C HIS A 9 6.04 19.63 -18.95
N GLU A 10 7.01 18.74 -19.20
CA GLU A 10 6.78 17.51 -19.95
C GLU A 10 5.79 16.56 -19.24
N LEU A 11 5.80 16.49 -17.90
CA LEU A 11 4.83 15.73 -17.12
C LEU A 11 3.41 16.22 -17.39
N HIS A 12 3.19 17.54 -17.37
CA HIS A 12 1.89 18.13 -17.62
C HIS A 12 1.44 17.99 -19.08
N ASP A 13 2.35 18.10 -20.05
CA ASP A 13 2.06 17.85 -21.47
C ASP A 13 1.69 16.37 -21.70
N THR A 14 2.44 15.45 -21.12
CA THR A 14 2.17 14.00 -21.17
C THR A 14 0.82 13.68 -20.53
N THR A 15 0.49 14.35 -19.42
CA THR A 15 -0.81 14.18 -18.73
C THR A 15 -1.97 14.70 -19.56
N LYS A 16 -1.76 15.78 -20.33
CA LYS A 16 -2.77 16.26 -21.27
C LYS A 16 -3.03 15.24 -22.38
N ALA A 17 -1.97 14.70 -22.98
CA ALA A 17 -2.10 13.65 -24.00
C ALA A 17 -2.79 12.38 -23.44
N TRP A 18 -2.47 12.00 -22.20
CA TRP A 18 -3.16 10.92 -21.49
C TRP A 18 -4.66 11.20 -21.35
N ASN A 19 -5.01 12.42 -20.96
CA ASN A 19 -6.40 12.82 -20.77
C ASN A 19 -7.18 12.92 -22.09
N ASP A 20 -6.49 13.22 -23.21
CA ASP A 20 -7.08 13.22 -24.54
C ASP A 20 -7.32 11.78 -25.05
N LEU A 21 -6.42 10.83 -24.73
CA LEU A 21 -6.55 9.41 -25.12
C LEU A 21 -7.55 8.62 -24.25
N LYS A 22 -7.68 9.00 -22.98
CA LYS A 22 -8.54 8.35 -21.97
C LYS A 22 -8.37 6.82 -21.81
N PRO A 23 -7.17 6.33 -21.43
CA PRO A 23 -6.94 4.89 -21.26
C PRO A 23 -7.91 4.19 -20.29
N TRP A 24 -8.44 4.91 -19.31
CA TRP A 24 -9.40 4.36 -18.33
C TRP A 24 -10.77 3.99 -18.92
N GLU A 25 -11.09 4.41 -20.15
CA GLU A 25 -12.28 3.94 -20.86
C GLU A 25 -12.09 2.51 -21.43
N TYR A 26 -10.85 2.00 -21.44
CA TYR A 26 -10.48 0.71 -22.03
C TYR A 26 -9.94 -0.32 -21.03
N PHE A 27 -9.38 0.14 -19.91
CA PHE A 27 -8.78 -0.71 -18.87
C PHE A 27 -9.48 -0.53 -17.52
N LYS A 28 -9.57 -1.61 -16.75
CA LYS A 28 -10.06 -1.66 -15.36
C LYS A 28 -8.89 -1.73 -14.38
N CYS A 29 -9.18 -1.52 -13.09
CA CYS A 29 -8.18 -1.58 -12.02
C CYS A 29 -7.51 -2.98 -11.87
N ASN A 30 -8.15 -4.04 -12.35
CA ASN A 30 -7.62 -5.40 -12.32
C ASN A 30 -6.93 -5.80 -13.64
N ASP A 31 -6.94 -4.93 -14.65
CA ASP A 31 -6.28 -5.17 -15.94
C ASP A 31 -4.82 -4.72 -15.82
N TRP A 32 -3.98 -5.57 -15.23
CA TRP A 32 -2.59 -5.20 -14.96
C TRP A 32 -1.76 -5.16 -16.24
N ILE A 33 -0.78 -4.26 -16.25
CA ILE A 33 0.16 -4.10 -17.35
C ILE A 33 1.57 -4.19 -16.78
N LYS A 34 2.34 -5.16 -17.26
CA LYS A 34 3.75 -5.37 -16.92
C LYS A 34 4.64 -4.72 -17.99
N ILE A 35 5.61 -3.91 -17.57
CA ILE A 35 6.55 -3.21 -18.44
C ILE A 35 7.98 -3.53 -18.00
N ASP A 36 8.76 -4.13 -18.89
CA ASP A 36 10.20 -4.38 -18.68
C ASP A 36 11.01 -3.46 -19.60
N PHE A 37 11.58 -2.41 -19.03
CA PHE A 37 12.60 -1.60 -19.70
C PHE A 37 13.94 -2.33 -19.69
N GLU A 38 14.75 -2.13 -20.71
CA GLU A 38 16.05 -2.82 -20.84
C GLU A 38 16.99 -2.45 -19.68
N ASN A 39 17.47 -3.48 -18.96
CA ASN A 39 18.35 -3.38 -17.79
C ASN A 39 17.78 -2.58 -16.60
N GLU A 40 16.45 -2.53 -16.46
CA GLU A 40 15.79 -1.88 -15.33
C GLU A 40 14.87 -2.87 -14.59
N GLU A 41 14.40 -2.45 -13.40
CA GLU A 41 13.40 -3.21 -12.65
C GLU A 41 12.07 -3.26 -13.42
N THR A 42 11.40 -4.41 -13.33
CA THR A 42 10.04 -4.59 -13.85
C THR A 42 9.09 -3.56 -13.22
N ILE A 43 8.18 -3.04 -14.02
CA ILE A 43 7.14 -2.12 -13.57
C ILE A 43 5.76 -2.78 -13.77
N TYR A 44 4.93 -2.76 -12.73
CA TYR A 44 3.53 -3.14 -12.82
C TYR A 44 2.64 -1.91 -12.72
N CYS A 45 1.64 -1.81 -13.60
CA CYS A 45 0.73 -0.68 -13.67
C CYS A 45 -0.72 -1.13 -13.57
N THR A 46 -1.54 -0.30 -12.94
CA THR A 46 -3.01 -0.40 -12.97
C THR A 46 -3.62 0.96 -13.29
N ILE A 47 -4.62 0.95 -14.17
CA ILE A 47 -5.34 2.14 -14.61
C ILE A 47 -6.69 2.19 -13.91
N MET A 48 -6.97 3.33 -13.27
CA MET A 48 -8.20 3.59 -12.52
C MET A 48 -9.07 4.59 -13.27
N GLY A 49 -10.40 4.51 -13.09
CA GLY A 49 -11.33 5.42 -13.76
C GLY A 49 -12.64 4.79 -14.25
N TYR A 50 -13.01 3.60 -13.77
CA TYR A 50 -14.30 2.98 -14.12
C TYR A 50 -15.46 3.95 -13.84
N ASP A 51 -16.37 4.10 -14.82
CA ASP A 51 -17.50 5.05 -14.75
C ASP A 51 -17.05 6.51 -14.47
N ASN A 52 -15.86 6.90 -14.94
CA ASN A 52 -15.22 8.21 -14.71
C ASN A 52 -15.06 8.58 -13.23
N LYS A 53 -14.94 7.59 -12.35
CA LYS A 53 -14.69 7.78 -10.92
C LYS A 53 -13.25 7.42 -10.60
N CYS A 54 -12.58 8.28 -9.83
CA CYS A 54 -11.19 8.09 -9.40
C CYS A 54 -10.25 7.80 -10.60
N ILE A 55 -10.26 8.68 -11.60
CA ILE A 55 -9.36 8.55 -12.76
C ILE A 55 -7.92 8.67 -12.27
N GLY A 56 -7.10 7.67 -12.59
CA GLY A 56 -5.70 7.66 -12.17
C GLY A 56 -4.90 6.49 -12.71
N LEU A 57 -3.64 6.45 -12.28
CA LEU A 57 -2.65 5.43 -12.63
C LEU A 57 -1.82 5.15 -11.38
N SER A 58 -1.63 3.87 -11.06
CA SER A 58 -0.69 3.44 -10.02
C SER A 58 0.45 2.65 -10.67
N ILE A 59 1.68 2.96 -10.27
CA ILE A 59 2.94 2.43 -10.82
C ILE A 59 3.72 1.79 -9.68
N TYR A 60 3.94 0.49 -9.78
CA TYR A 60 4.63 -0.35 -8.81
C TYR A 60 5.97 -0.80 -9.38
N LEU A 61 7.06 -0.58 -8.65
CA LEU A 61 8.43 -0.83 -9.09
C LEU A 61 8.98 -2.11 -8.46
N GLY A 62 9.53 -3.00 -9.30
CA GLY A 62 10.21 -4.22 -8.89
C GLY A 62 9.33 -5.24 -8.19
N ASP A 63 9.97 -6.25 -7.62
CA ASP A 63 9.29 -7.35 -6.92
C ASP A 63 8.51 -6.86 -5.69
N LYS A 64 9.04 -5.86 -4.97
CA LYS A 64 8.35 -5.25 -3.83
C LYS A 64 7.10 -4.50 -4.24
N GLY A 65 7.12 -3.81 -5.38
CA GLY A 65 5.92 -3.22 -5.95
C GLY A 65 4.88 -4.27 -6.34
N TYR A 66 5.31 -5.42 -6.88
CA TYR A 66 4.42 -6.52 -7.20
C TYR A 66 3.75 -7.13 -5.96
N GLU A 67 4.52 -7.34 -4.89
CA GLU A 67 4.00 -7.76 -3.57
C GLU A 67 2.91 -6.79 -3.06
N ASP A 68 3.18 -5.48 -3.15
CA ASP A 68 2.21 -4.45 -2.76
C ASP A 68 0.93 -4.51 -3.61
N LEU A 69 1.06 -4.62 -4.95
CA LEU A 69 -0.07 -4.74 -5.86
C LEU A 69 -0.93 -5.99 -5.60
N CYS A 70 -0.29 -7.13 -5.33
CA CYS A 70 -0.98 -8.36 -4.92
C CYS A 70 -1.73 -8.15 -3.59
N SER A 71 -1.10 -7.48 -2.62
CA SER A 71 -1.70 -7.27 -1.29
C SER A 71 -2.98 -6.42 -1.36
N ILE A 72 -2.98 -5.31 -2.11
CA ILE A 72 -4.13 -4.40 -2.18
C ILE A 72 -5.31 -4.92 -3.00
N THR A 73 -5.09 -5.97 -3.80
CA THR A 73 -6.14 -6.62 -4.61
C THR A 73 -6.73 -7.85 -3.94
N THR A 74 -6.14 -8.29 -2.83
CA THR A 74 -6.71 -9.34 -1.98
C THR A 74 -7.98 -8.85 -1.32
N LYS A 75 -9.01 -9.71 -1.23
CA LYS A 75 -10.24 -9.38 -0.50
C LYS A 75 -9.96 -9.33 1.01
N PRO A 76 -10.05 -8.16 1.66
CA PRO A 76 -9.79 -8.04 3.09
C PRO A 76 -11.00 -8.48 3.91
N ILE A 77 -10.79 -8.71 5.21
CA ILE A 77 -11.85 -9.06 6.15
C ILE A 77 -12.76 -7.86 6.48
N ASP A 78 -12.19 -6.65 6.51
CA ASP A 78 -12.91 -5.39 6.76
C ASP A 78 -12.23 -4.18 6.09
N ASP A 79 -12.88 -3.01 6.17
CA ASP A 79 -12.39 -1.74 5.61
C ASP A 79 -11.15 -1.21 6.33
N THR A 80 -10.93 -1.60 7.60
CA THR A 80 -9.75 -1.19 8.35
C THR A 80 -8.50 -1.89 7.83
N VAL A 81 -8.60 -3.19 7.50
CA VAL A 81 -7.52 -3.92 6.82
C VAL A 81 -7.29 -3.39 5.42
N THR A 82 -8.35 -3.02 4.69
CA THR A 82 -8.23 -2.32 3.40
C THR A 82 -7.40 -1.05 3.55
N THR A 83 -7.74 -0.23 4.53
CA THR A 83 -7.04 1.04 4.82
C THR A 83 -5.58 0.79 5.20
N TYR A 84 -5.31 -0.25 6.00
CA TYR A 84 -3.95 -0.66 6.34
C TYR A 84 -3.14 -1.00 5.08
N MET A 85 -3.66 -1.87 4.20
CA MET A 85 -2.99 -2.25 2.95
C MET A 85 -2.75 -1.04 2.04
N MET A 86 -3.72 -0.13 1.94
CA MET A 86 -3.59 1.10 1.14
C MET A 86 -2.49 2.04 1.65
N TYR A 87 -2.28 2.13 2.96
CA TYR A 87 -1.20 2.91 3.55
C TYR A 87 0.14 2.18 3.61
N ASP A 88 0.12 0.85 3.55
CA ASP A 88 1.32 0.01 3.64
C ASP A 88 2.01 -0.25 2.30
N GLN A 89 1.62 0.42 1.22
CA GLN A 89 2.20 0.24 -0.13
C GLN A 89 3.26 1.28 -0.48
N THR A 90 4.12 0.94 -1.43
CA THR A 90 5.10 1.84 -2.07
C THR A 90 4.86 1.88 -3.58
N CYS A 91 4.29 2.98 -4.05
CA CYS A 91 4.00 3.18 -5.47
C CYS A 91 4.04 4.66 -5.86
N LEU A 92 4.09 4.94 -7.16
CA LEU A 92 3.83 6.26 -7.70
C LEU A 92 2.41 6.29 -8.24
N THR A 93 1.70 7.38 -7.97
CA THR A 93 0.33 7.54 -8.44
C THR A 93 0.16 8.87 -9.15
N PHE A 94 -0.67 8.83 -10.17
CA PHE A 94 -1.28 9.97 -10.82
C PHE A 94 -2.79 9.89 -10.57
N TYR A 95 -3.39 11.04 -10.26
CA TYR A 95 -4.83 11.19 -10.18
C TYR A 95 -5.28 12.41 -10.96
N MET A 96 -6.49 12.32 -11.50
CA MET A 96 -7.24 13.45 -12.00
C MET A 96 -8.40 13.74 -11.04
N GLY A 97 -8.32 14.85 -10.31
CA GLY A 97 -9.29 15.20 -9.27
C GLY A 97 -9.70 16.67 -9.27
N ASP A 98 -10.19 17.12 -8.14
CA ASP A 98 -10.58 18.49 -7.88
C ASP A 98 -9.38 19.36 -7.48
N ARG A 99 -9.52 20.67 -7.71
CA ARG A 99 -8.50 21.66 -7.36
C ARG A 99 -8.05 21.56 -5.90
N GLU A 100 -8.94 21.18 -5.00
CA GLU A 100 -8.64 21.13 -3.56
C GLU A 100 -7.81 19.91 -3.16
N GLU A 101 -7.84 18.84 -3.95
CA GLU A 101 -7.06 17.62 -3.73
C GLU A 101 -5.60 17.78 -4.16
N VAL A 102 -5.30 18.72 -5.07
CA VAL A 102 -3.94 18.97 -5.56
C VAL A 102 -3.03 19.46 -4.40
N PRO A 103 -1.85 18.85 -4.16
CA PRO A 103 -0.94 19.33 -3.14
C PRO A 103 -0.50 20.80 -3.37
N PRO A 104 -0.37 21.64 -2.32
CA PRO A 104 -0.05 23.07 -2.48
C PRO A 104 1.22 23.34 -3.30
N LYS A 105 2.26 22.50 -3.15
CA LYS A 105 3.50 22.58 -3.94
C LYS A 105 3.24 22.40 -5.44
N GLN A 106 2.37 21.45 -5.83
CA GLN A 106 2.01 21.24 -7.24
C GLN A 106 1.06 22.33 -7.75
N LYS A 107 0.13 22.84 -6.93
CA LYS A 107 -0.69 24.01 -7.32
C LYS A 107 0.19 25.21 -7.70
N LYS A 108 1.25 25.47 -6.93
CA LYS A 108 2.22 26.52 -7.24
C LYS A 108 2.96 26.23 -8.54
N LEU A 109 3.46 25.01 -8.71
CA LEU A 109 4.21 24.61 -9.90
C LEU A 109 3.37 24.71 -11.18
N ILE A 110 2.11 24.25 -11.16
CA ILE A 110 1.14 24.41 -12.26
C ILE A 110 1.02 25.87 -12.68
N LYS A 111 0.92 26.78 -11.70
CA LYS A 111 0.83 28.23 -11.94
C LYS A 111 2.13 28.78 -12.54
N ASP A 112 3.28 28.40 -11.98
CA ASP A 112 4.60 28.88 -12.40
C ASP A 112 4.94 28.42 -13.82
N LEU A 113 4.48 27.23 -14.23
CA LEU A 113 4.61 26.68 -15.58
C LEU A 113 3.54 27.22 -16.57
N GLY A 114 2.55 27.99 -16.10
CA GLY A 114 1.53 28.60 -16.95
C GLY A 114 0.39 27.68 -17.40
N PHE A 115 0.29 26.45 -16.85
CA PHE A 115 -0.81 25.54 -17.13
C PHE A 115 -2.13 26.04 -16.54
N LYS A 116 -3.24 25.73 -17.21
CA LYS A 116 -4.60 26.15 -16.81
C LYS A 116 -5.55 24.96 -16.85
N TYR A 117 -5.89 24.45 -15.67
CA TYR A 117 -6.90 23.42 -15.49
C TYR A 117 -8.23 24.05 -15.05
N ARG A 118 -9.36 23.50 -15.54
CA ARG A 118 -10.72 24.02 -15.30
C ARG A 118 -11.71 22.88 -15.17
N GLY A 119 -12.73 23.09 -14.34
CA GLY A 119 -13.75 22.07 -14.05
C GLY A 119 -13.35 21.17 -12.88
N ARG A 120 -14.36 20.47 -12.34
CA ARG A 120 -14.17 19.41 -11.34
C ARG A 120 -13.60 18.17 -12.00
N GLY A 121 -12.76 17.43 -11.28
CA GLY A 121 -12.14 16.20 -11.78
C GLY A 121 -11.18 16.39 -12.96
N ASN A 122 -10.61 17.59 -13.14
CA ASN A 122 -9.71 17.94 -14.26
C ASN A 122 -8.36 18.49 -13.78
N TRP A 123 -8.05 18.35 -12.50
CA TRP A 123 -6.79 18.81 -11.91
C TRP A 123 -5.86 17.62 -11.70
N PRO A 124 -4.75 17.52 -12.46
CA PRO A 124 -3.82 16.44 -12.27
C PRO A 124 -2.97 16.67 -11.03
N TYR A 125 -2.75 15.61 -10.27
CA TYR A 125 -1.78 15.60 -9.18
C TYR A 125 -1.10 14.25 -9.05
N PHE A 126 0.08 14.26 -8.45
CA PHE A 126 0.97 13.12 -8.39
C PHE A 126 1.44 12.85 -6.98
N LEU A 127 1.36 11.61 -6.51
CA LEU A 127 1.77 11.24 -5.17
C LEU A 127 2.75 10.08 -5.21
N SER A 128 3.79 10.15 -4.38
CA SER A 128 4.64 9.04 -4.02
C SER A 128 4.13 8.47 -2.70
N TYR A 129 3.63 7.25 -2.76
CA TYR A 129 3.34 6.43 -1.60
C TYR A 129 4.62 5.75 -1.15
N LYS A 130 4.80 5.66 0.16
CA LYS A 130 5.91 4.96 0.80
C LYS A 130 5.39 4.40 2.11
N LYS A 131 5.57 3.10 2.34
CA LYS A 131 5.22 2.42 3.59
C LYS A 131 5.67 3.25 4.80
N ARG A 132 4.85 3.31 5.86
CA ARG A 132 5.07 4.10 7.10
C ARG A 132 4.99 5.62 6.95
N PHE A 133 4.85 6.16 5.74
CA PHE A 133 4.76 7.60 5.49
C PHE A 133 3.39 7.95 4.91
N SER A 134 2.98 9.19 5.13
CA SER A 134 1.82 9.74 4.44
C SER A 134 2.15 9.94 2.95
N PRO A 135 1.15 9.81 2.04
CA PRO A 135 1.35 10.12 0.63
C PRO A 135 1.96 11.51 0.44
N TYR A 136 2.99 11.61 -0.39
CA TYR A 136 3.79 12.82 -0.49
C TYR A 136 4.06 13.24 -1.93
N HIS A 137 4.50 14.48 -2.10
CA HIS A 137 4.88 15.02 -3.40
C HIS A 137 6.02 14.22 -4.05
N ILE A 138 5.93 13.97 -5.36
CA ILE A 138 6.97 13.27 -6.13
C ILE A 138 8.22 14.13 -6.37
N ASN A 139 9.41 13.55 -6.55
CA ASN A 139 10.60 14.29 -6.98
C ASN A 139 10.79 14.25 -8.51
N ASP A 140 11.82 14.93 -9.03
CA ASP A 140 12.11 15.00 -10.46
C ASP A 140 12.36 13.63 -11.10
N ASN A 141 13.04 12.71 -10.40
CA ASN A 141 13.27 11.35 -10.89
C ASN A 141 11.95 10.56 -10.98
N GLN A 142 11.08 10.70 -9.99
CA GLN A 142 9.76 10.08 -9.99
C GLN A 142 8.86 10.68 -11.09
N ALA A 143 8.95 11.99 -11.34
CA ALA A 143 8.26 12.64 -12.46
C ALA A 143 8.74 12.08 -13.81
N PHE A 144 10.05 11.89 -13.99
CA PHE A 144 10.62 11.23 -15.16
C PHE A 144 10.09 9.80 -15.35
N THR A 145 10.05 9.00 -14.27
CA THR A 145 9.47 7.65 -14.30
C THR A 145 8.02 7.66 -14.74
N ILE A 146 7.20 8.56 -14.17
CA ILE A 146 5.78 8.69 -14.53
C ILE A 146 5.61 9.07 -16.01
N ILE A 147 6.36 10.05 -16.52
CA ILE A 147 6.32 10.45 -17.94
C ILE A 147 6.59 9.24 -18.84
N ARG A 148 7.68 8.52 -18.57
CA ARG A 148 8.11 7.39 -19.40
C ARG A 148 7.07 6.27 -19.40
N VAL A 149 6.53 5.93 -18.23
CA VAL A 149 5.49 4.90 -18.08
C VAL A 149 4.21 5.34 -18.76
N MET A 150 3.73 6.57 -18.55
CA MET A 150 2.52 7.08 -19.20
C MET A 150 2.62 7.04 -20.72
N LYS A 151 3.76 7.46 -21.30
CA LYS A 151 3.99 7.37 -22.75
C LYS A 151 3.90 5.93 -23.26
N LYS A 152 4.52 4.98 -22.54
CA LYS A 152 4.46 3.56 -22.90
C LYS A 152 3.05 3.00 -22.79
N LEU A 153 2.32 3.35 -21.73
CA LEU A 153 0.93 2.94 -21.54
C LEU A 153 0.00 3.54 -22.61
N MET A 154 0.23 4.77 -23.08
CA MET A 154 -0.53 5.33 -24.21
C MET A 154 -0.26 4.57 -25.51
N GLU A 155 0.98 4.14 -25.76
CA GLU A 155 1.31 3.26 -26.90
C GLU A 155 0.58 1.91 -26.78
N ILE A 156 0.64 1.27 -25.62
CA ILE A 156 -0.05 0.00 -25.33
C ILE A 156 -1.57 0.16 -25.52
N THR A 157 -2.15 1.26 -25.03
CA THR A 157 -3.57 1.59 -25.19
C THR A 157 -3.93 1.64 -26.67
N ASN A 158 -3.14 2.34 -27.50
CA ASN A 158 -3.38 2.40 -28.93
C ASN A 158 -3.26 1.02 -29.61
N LEU A 159 -2.28 0.21 -29.23
CA LEU A 159 -2.13 -1.15 -29.75
C LEU A 159 -3.33 -2.03 -29.38
N TYR A 160 -3.80 -1.94 -28.14
CA TYR A 160 -4.97 -2.65 -27.63
C TYR A 160 -6.25 -2.25 -28.39
N ILE A 161 -6.54 -0.95 -28.50
CA ILE A 161 -7.72 -0.43 -29.23
C ILE A 161 -7.72 -0.89 -30.70
N ASN A 162 -6.54 -1.02 -31.31
CA ASN A 162 -6.39 -1.47 -32.70
C ASN A 162 -6.27 -2.99 -32.84
N ASN A 163 -6.60 -3.77 -31.79
CA ASN A 163 -6.55 -5.23 -31.77
C ASN A 163 -5.18 -5.81 -32.17
N LYS A 164 -4.09 -5.13 -31.75
CA LYS A 164 -2.70 -5.59 -31.97
C LYS A 164 -2.15 -6.38 -30.78
N ILE A 165 -2.85 -6.40 -29.67
CA ILE A 165 -2.56 -7.19 -28.48
C ILE A 165 -3.83 -7.99 -28.18
N ASP A 166 -3.75 -9.31 -28.31
CA ASP A 166 -4.86 -10.22 -28.02
C ASP A 166 -4.72 -10.71 -26.57
N VAL A 167 -5.26 -9.93 -25.63
CA VAL A 167 -5.20 -10.20 -24.19
C VAL A 167 -6.60 -10.48 -23.65
N LYS A 168 -6.70 -11.47 -22.78
CA LYS A 168 -7.94 -11.89 -22.15
C LYS A 168 -7.89 -11.66 -20.64
N PHE A 169 -8.20 -10.42 -20.24
CA PHE A 169 -8.24 -10.06 -18.82
C PHE A 169 -9.19 -10.93 -17.99
N ASP A 170 -10.32 -11.36 -18.57
CA ASP A 170 -11.28 -12.26 -17.91
C ASP A 170 -10.77 -13.71 -17.74
N GLU A 171 -9.67 -14.09 -18.40
CA GLU A 171 -8.99 -15.39 -18.28
C GLU A 171 -7.66 -15.30 -17.48
N ASN A 172 -7.53 -14.28 -16.61
CA ASN A 172 -6.33 -13.99 -15.82
C ASN A 172 -5.06 -13.72 -16.66
N GLU A 173 -5.21 -13.10 -17.83
CA GLU A 173 -4.07 -12.58 -18.58
C GLU A 173 -3.80 -11.11 -18.26
N ILE A 174 -2.54 -10.71 -18.41
CA ILE A 174 -2.07 -9.33 -18.33
C ILE A 174 -1.35 -8.95 -19.62
N ILE A 175 -1.21 -7.65 -19.89
CA ILE A 175 -0.35 -7.21 -20.99
C ILE A 175 1.10 -7.19 -20.51
N HIS A 176 1.99 -7.84 -21.26
CA HIS A 176 3.43 -7.75 -21.05
C HIS A 176 4.08 -6.98 -22.20
N ALA A 177 4.66 -5.83 -21.89
CA ALA A 177 5.48 -5.03 -22.78
C ALA A 177 6.95 -5.14 -22.37
N TYR A 178 7.82 -5.55 -23.27
CA TYR A 178 9.25 -5.67 -22.97
C TYR A 178 10.13 -5.28 -24.16
N GLN A 179 11.33 -4.81 -23.85
CA GLN A 179 12.33 -4.40 -24.84
C GLN A 179 13.26 -5.58 -25.19
N LYS A 180 13.35 -5.94 -26.48
CA LYS A 180 14.31 -6.89 -27.05
C LYS A 180 15.19 -6.17 -28.07
N LYS A 181 16.49 -5.98 -27.77
CA LYS A 181 17.49 -5.40 -28.71
C LYS A 181 16.97 -4.11 -29.38
N ASP A 182 16.67 -3.10 -28.56
CA ASP A 182 16.11 -1.80 -28.96
C ASP A 182 14.68 -1.79 -29.55
N ASN A 183 14.02 -2.96 -29.66
CA ASN A 183 12.65 -3.04 -30.18
C ASN A 183 11.66 -3.47 -29.08
N TRP A 184 10.48 -2.86 -29.08
CA TRP A 184 9.40 -3.25 -28.18
C TRP A 184 8.63 -4.45 -28.72
N SER A 185 8.30 -5.39 -27.82
CA SER A 185 7.39 -6.50 -28.06
C SER A 185 6.24 -6.42 -27.06
N TYR A 186 5.07 -6.92 -27.47
CA TYR A 186 3.84 -6.90 -26.71
C TYR A 186 3.18 -8.27 -26.82
N GLU A 187 2.90 -8.91 -25.69
CA GLU A 187 2.24 -10.21 -25.67
C GLU A 187 1.30 -10.33 -24.45
N PRO A 188 0.23 -11.14 -24.55
CA PRO A 188 -0.48 -11.59 -23.37
C PRO A 188 0.43 -12.48 -22.53
N LEU A 189 0.33 -12.34 -21.21
CA LEU A 189 1.04 -13.16 -20.25
C LEU A 189 0.04 -13.62 -19.19
N CYS A 190 0.05 -14.91 -18.82
CA CYS A 190 -0.71 -15.35 -17.65
C CYS A 190 -0.27 -14.56 -16.43
N LEU A 191 -1.23 -14.07 -15.65
CA LEU A 191 -0.97 -13.36 -14.40
C LEU A 191 0.04 -14.18 -13.57
N PRO A 192 1.19 -13.60 -13.18
CA PRO A 192 2.15 -14.32 -12.37
C PRO A 192 1.50 -14.79 -11.08
N THR A 193 2.01 -15.86 -10.48
CA THR A 193 1.50 -16.33 -9.18
C THR A 193 1.53 -15.16 -8.18
N PRO A 194 0.41 -14.86 -7.50
CA PRO A 194 0.39 -13.82 -6.48
C PRO A 194 1.43 -14.11 -5.41
N VAL A 195 2.15 -13.07 -4.99
CA VAL A 195 3.10 -13.17 -3.87
C VAL A 195 2.41 -12.70 -2.61
N ASP A 196 2.38 -13.56 -1.60
CA ASP A 196 1.89 -13.19 -0.27
C ASP A 196 2.90 -12.26 0.40
N LYS A 197 2.52 -10.98 0.49
CA LYS A 197 3.30 -9.95 1.19
C LYS A 197 3.52 -10.28 2.67
N PHE A 198 2.57 -10.96 3.29
CA PHE A 198 2.58 -11.27 4.73
C PHE A 198 2.76 -12.78 4.91
N CYS A 199 4.02 -13.21 5.03
CA CYS A 199 4.39 -14.61 5.26
C CYS A 199 4.76 -14.85 6.73
N ALA A 200 4.49 -16.06 7.22
CA ALA A 200 4.92 -16.48 8.55
C ALA A 200 6.44 -16.35 8.67
N ILE A 201 6.90 -15.79 9.79
CA ILE A 201 8.32 -15.62 10.07
C ILE A 201 8.95 -16.88 10.68
N GLU A 202 10.18 -17.17 10.28
CA GLU A 202 10.95 -18.22 10.94
C GLU A 202 11.54 -17.70 12.26
N ILE A 203 11.19 -18.36 13.36
CA ILE A 203 11.72 -18.04 14.68
C ILE A 203 13.03 -18.80 14.88
N ALA A 204 14.14 -18.05 14.86
CA ALA A 204 15.48 -18.63 14.93
C ALA A 204 15.75 -19.37 16.25
N ASP A 205 15.27 -18.83 17.37
CA ASP A 205 15.46 -19.44 18.69
C ASP A 205 14.29 -20.35 19.06
N LYS A 206 14.43 -21.63 18.71
CA LYS A 206 13.45 -22.67 19.05
C LYS A 206 13.34 -22.93 20.55
N SER A 207 14.37 -22.62 21.35
CA SER A 207 14.36 -22.87 22.79
C SER A 207 13.38 -21.93 23.53
N ILE A 208 13.16 -20.73 22.98
CA ILE A 208 12.16 -19.79 23.50
C ILE A 208 10.75 -20.30 23.22
N LEU A 209 10.51 -20.88 22.05
CA LEU A 209 9.22 -21.49 21.72
C LEU A 209 8.90 -22.70 22.59
N GLU A 210 9.89 -23.55 22.86
CA GLU A 210 9.74 -24.68 23.78
C GLU A 210 9.40 -24.21 25.20
N GLN A 211 10.00 -23.12 25.68
CA GLN A 211 9.64 -22.55 26.98
C GLN A 211 8.22 -21.96 26.98
N ALA A 212 7.86 -21.24 25.92
CA ALA A 212 6.53 -20.64 25.77
C ALA A 212 5.43 -21.72 25.71
N SER A 213 5.65 -22.83 25.01
CA SER A 213 4.67 -23.92 24.91
C SER A 213 4.45 -24.66 26.23
N LEU A 214 5.45 -24.67 27.12
CA LEU A 214 5.37 -25.24 28.46
C LEU A 214 4.73 -24.31 29.50
N ALA A 215 4.52 -23.03 29.18
CA ALA A 215 3.91 -22.08 30.11
C ALA A 215 2.46 -22.50 30.46
N PRO A 216 2.01 -22.29 31.72
CA PRO A 216 0.64 -22.60 32.09
C PRO A 216 -0.33 -21.72 31.30
N ASN A 217 -1.54 -22.24 31.07
CA ASN A 217 -2.61 -21.45 30.48
C ASN A 217 -3.14 -20.45 31.53
N ASN A 218 -3.38 -19.21 31.12
CA ASN A 218 -3.91 -18.13 31.97
C ASN A 218 -5.38 -17.77 31.70
N HIS A 219 -6.00 -18.44 30.73
CA HIS A 219 -7.38 -18.29 30.30
C HIS A 219 -7.75 -16.89 29.80
N HIS A 220 -6.76 -16.03 29.56
CA HIS A 220 -7.00 -14.73 28.97
C HIS A 220 -7.30 -14.86 27.48
N ARG A 221 -8.05 -13.90 26.96
CA ARG A 221 -8.43 -13.81 25.56
C ARG A 221 -8.01 -12.43 25.08
N LEU A 222 -7.08 -12.35 24.15
CA LEU A 222 -6.47 -11.08 23.77
C LEU A 222 -6.92 -10.62 22.39
N ILE A 223 -7.04 -9.32 22.20
CA ILE A 223 -7.21 -8.67 20.91
C ILE A 223 -5.90 -7.97 20.56
N ILE A 224 -5.29 -8.29 19.41
CA ILE A 224 -4.02 -7.73 18.96
C ILE A 224 -4.21 -7.08 17.59
N ASP A 225 -3.78 -5.83 17.43
CA ASP A 225 -3.88 -5.13 16.16
C ASP A 225 -2.71 -4.18 15.88
N LEU A 226 -2.51 -3.91 14.58
CA LEU A 226 -1.66 -2.85 14.06
C LEU A 226 -2.53 -1.91 13.23
N VAL A 227 -2.63 -0.65 13.64
CA VAL A 227 -3.57 0.31 13.03
C VAL A 227 -2.85 1.59 12.63
N TYR A 228 -2.99 2.01 11.37
CA TYR A 228 -2.52 3.32 10.94
C TYR A 228 -3.45 4.40 11.48
N MET A 229 -2.87 5.43 12.06
CA MET A 229 -3.60 6.57 12.59
C MET A 229 -4.04 7.49 11.45
N LYS A 230 -5.23 8.07 11.55
CA LYS A 230 -5.81 8.92 10.48
C LYS A 230 -5.24 10.35 10.48
N PHE A 231 -3.99 10.53 10.92
CA PHE A 231 -3.31 11.83 10.96
C PHE A 231 -1.83 11.69 10.61
N SER A 232 -1.22 12.79 10.19
CA SER A 232 0.19 12.83 9.80
C SER A 232 1.02 13.58 10.84
N ILE A 233 2.22 13.08 11.14
CA ILE A 233 3.19 13.75 12.02
C ILE A 233 4.40 14.19 11.20
N THR A 234 4.88 15.42 11.41
CA THR A 234 6.17 15.86 10.86
C THR A 234 7.21 15.85 11.98
N GLU A 235 8.28 15.08 11.80
CA GLU A 235 9.33 14.92 12.80
C GLU A 235 10.71 15.23 12.19
N ASN A 236 11.59 15.81 13.00
CA ASN A 236 12.97 16.10 12.60
C ASN A 236 13.72 14.77 12.36
N GLY A 237 14.26 14.60 11.16
CA GLY A 237 14.98 13.38 10.76
C GLY A 237 14.32 12.64 9.60
N PHE A 238 13.07 12.96 9.27
CA PHE A 238 12.37 12.41 8.11
C PHE A 238 12.02 13.49 7.08
N GLU A 239 12.20 13.17 5.80
CA GLU A 239 11.92 14.11 4.69
C GLU A 239 10.42 14.26 4.36
N ARG A 240 9.59 13.36 4.91
CA ARG A 240 8.16 13.23 4.60
C ARG A 240 7.37 13.05 5.90
N PRO A 241 6.11 13.53 5.95
CA PRO A 241 5.24 13.27 7.09
C PRO A 241 5.06 11.77 7.31
N ILE A 242 5.17 11.34 8.56
CA ILE A 242 4.96 9.98 9.01
C ILE A 242 3.45 9.72 9.03
N ASN A 243 3.05 8.51 8.64
CA ASN A 243 1.74 7.98 8.95
C ASN A 243 1.90 7.05 10.16
N PRO A 244 1.54 7.48 11.38
CA PRO A 244 1.82 6.72 12.59
C PRO A 244 1.10 5.38 12.55
N LEU A 245 1.79 4.31 12.96
CA LEU A 245 1.15 3.01 13.19
C LEU A 245 1.18 2.74 14.67
N MET A 246 0.03 2.37 15.20
CA MET A 246 -0.10 1.98 16.58
C MET A 246 -0.22 0.47 16.67
N PHE A 247 0.63 -0.13 17.49
CA PHE A 247 0.42 -1.46 18.06
C PHE A 247 -0.47 -1.33 19.29
N ILE A 248 -1.50 -2.15 19.36
CA ILE A 248 -2.45 -2.14 20.48
C ILE A 248 -2.85 -3.57 20.85
N VAL A 249 -2.91 -3.82 22.16
CA VAL A 249 -3.37 -5.08 22.74
C VAL A 249 -4.39 -4.81 23.82
N LEU A 250 -5.52 -5.52 23.76
CA LEU A 250 -6.52 -5.53 24.82
C LEU A 250 -6.74 -6.93 25.34
N ASP A 251 -7.11 -7.00 26.61
CA ASP A 251 -7.83 -8.14 27.14
C ASP A 251 -9.32 -8.02 26.74
N GLU A 252 -9.85 -9.04 26.08
CA GLU A 252 -11.20 -9.05 25.51
C GLU A 252 -12.28 -8.98 26.60
N GLU A 253 -12.08 -9.69 27.72
CA GLU A 253 -13.09 -9.79 28.79
C GLU A 253 -13.15 -8.53 29.64
N THR A 254 -12.00 -8.05 30.09
CA THR A 254 -11.89 -6.88 30.96
C THR A 254 -11.91 -5.56 30.20
N GLN A 255 -11.71 -5.61 28.87
CA GLN A 255 -11.58 -4.44 27.98
C GLN A 255 -10.43 -3.51 28.37
N MET A 256 -9.47 -4.01 29.16
CA MET A 256 -8.30 -3.24 29.54
C MET A 256 -7.25 -3.24 28.43
N ILE A 257 -6.70 -2.06 28.16
CA ILE A 257 -5.55 -1.92 27.28
C ILE A 257 -4.32 -2.47 28.00
N MET A 258 -3.75 -3.54 27.46
CA MET A 258 -2.57 -4.20 28.01
C MET A 258 -1.27 -3.57 27.47
N ALA A 259 -1.28 -3.17 26.20
CA ALA A 259 -0.15 -2.53 25.56
C ALA A 259 -0.61 -1.55 24.47
N THR A 260 0.08 -0.42 24.37
CA THR A 260 -0.01 0.52 23.25
C THR A 260 1.37 1.04 22.91
N HIS A 261 1.74 1.03 21.64
CA HIS A 261 3.02 1.55 21.17
C HIS A 261 2.85 2.23 19.81
N PHE A 262 3.33 3.46 19.68
CA PHE A 262 3.43 4.14 18.38
C PHE A 262 4.78 3.83 17.76
N LEU A 263 4.75 3.22 16.58
CA LEU A 263 5.95 2.83 15.85
C LEU A 263 6.44 3.99 14.99
N SER A 264 7.74 4.23 15.07
CA SER A 264 8.49 5.03 14.11
C SER A 264 8.58 4.31 12.75
N PRO A 265 8.92 5.02 11.66
CA PRO A 265 9.08 4.39 10.34
C PRO A 265 10.17 3.32 10.23
N ASN A 266 11.16 3.35 11.12
CA ASN A 266 12.30 2.42 11.10
C ASN A 266 12.14 1.27 12.10
N ASP A 267 11.06 1.24 12.88
CA ASP A 267 10.82 0.18 13.84
C ASP A 267 10.38 -1.09 13.13
N ASP A 268 10.78 -2.24 13.65
CA ASP A 268 10.35 -3.56 13.17
C ASP A 268 9.00 -3.93 13.78
N GLU A 269 7.91 -3.69 13.04
CA GLU A 269 6.57 -4.00 13.52
C GLU A 269 6.35 -5.50 13.75
N ILE A 270 6.99 -6.35 12.97
CA ILE A 270 6.85 -7.81 13.06
C ILE A 270 7.57 -8.30 14.32
N GLY A 271 8.81 -7.84 14.52
CA GLY A 271 9.58 -8.11 15.72
C GLY A 271 8.90 -7.61 17.00
N LEU A 272 8.26 -6.44 16.96
CA LEU A 272 7.49 -5.90 18.11
C LEU A 272 6.34 -6.82 18.50
N VAL A 273 5.51 -7.22 17.53
CA VAL A 273 4.34 -8.09 17.78
C VAL A 273 4.80 -9.46 18.30
N LEU A 274 5.82 -10.05 17.66
CA LEU A 274 6.38 -11.33 18.08
C LEU A 274 6.92 -11.27 19.52
N SER A 275 7.75 -10.26 19.81
CA SER A 275 8.38 -10.09 21.12
C SER A 275 7.32 -9.88 22.20
N PHE A 276 6.29 -9.08 21.92
CA PHE A 276 5.17 -8.91 22.84
C PHE A 276 4.53 -10.24 23.21
N LEU A 277 4.17 -11.06 22.22
CA LEU A 277 3.46 -12.32 22.50
C LEU A 277 4.34 -13.31 23.27
N ILE A 278 5.61 -13.46 22.89
CA ILE A 278 6.55 -14.32 23.61
C ILE A 278 6.72 -13.85 25.05
N GLU A 279 6.97 -12.56 25.27
CA GLU A 279 7.13 -12.01 26.62
C GLU A 279 5.86 -12.16 27.45
N TYR A 280 4.69 -11.97 26.83
CA TYR A 280 3.41 -12.17 27.48
C TYR A 280 3.25 -13.62 27.95
N ILE A 281 3.49 -14.60 27.06
CA ILE A 281 3.37 -16.02 27.40
C ILE A 281 4.33 -16.40 28.55
N LEU A 282 5.57 -15.92 28.50
CA LEU A 282 6.58 -16.24 29.52
C LEU A 282 6.29 -15.60 30.88
N LYS A 283 5.64 -14.42 30.91
CA LYS A 283 5.34 -13.69 32.15
C LYS A 283 3.97 -14.05 32.73
N GLU A 284 2.95 -14.05 31.90
CA GLU A 284 1.55 -14.16 32.29
C GLU A 284 0.96 -15.54 32.00
N GLY A 285 1.61 -16.37 31.18
CA GLY A 285 1.07 -17.65 30.71
C GLY A 285 0.42 -17.57 29.33
N ARG A 286 0.08 -18.74 28.77
CA ARG A 286 -0.54 -18.87 27.46
C ARG A 286 -2.01 -18.42 27.50
N PRO A 287 -2.44 -17.48 26.64
CA PRO A 287 -3.85 -17.16 26.47
C PRO A 287 -4.60 -18.31 25.80
N ASP A 288 -5.91 -18.38 26.01
CA ASP A 288 -6.77 -19.34 25.31
C ASP A 288 -6.87 -18.99 23.82
N CYS A 289 -7.04 -17.70 23.50
CA CYS A 289 -7.19 -17.24 22.13
C CYS A 289 -6.66 -15.82 21.89
N LEU A 290 -6.30 -15.57 20.62
CA LEU A 290 -5.93 -14.27 20.10
C LEU A 290 -6.89 -13.88 18.96
N PHE A 291 -7.50 -12.71 19.06
CA PHE A 291 -8.30 -12.08 18.01
C PHE A 291 -7.45 -11.08 17.24
N ILE A 292 -7.39 -11.25 15.92
CA ILE A 292 -6.62 -10.38 15.04
C ILE A 292 -7.42 -10.05 13.77
N ARG A 293 -7.01 -9.01 13.07
CA ARG A 293 -7.45 -8.76 11.68
C ARG A 293 -6.31 -8.42 10.74
N ASN A 294 -5.24 -7.83 11.28
CA ASN A 294 -4.13 -7.35 10.49
C ASN A 294 -3.25 -8.53 10.01
N PRO A 295 -3.00 -8.66 8.69
CA PRO A 295 -2.19 -9.76 8.16
C PRO A 295 -0.72 -9.70 8.59
N ALA A 296 -0.16 -8.52 8.91
CA ALA A 296 1.18 -8.42 9.50
C ALA A 296 1.23 -9.00 10.92
N VAL A 297 0.17 -8.79 11.71
CA VAL A 297 0.04 -9.42 13.04
C VAL A 297 -0.05 -10.94 12.89
N TRP A 298 -0.88 -11.43 11.96
CA TRP A 298 -0.98 -12.86 11.65
C TRP A 298 0.40 -13.45 11.30
N ALA A 299 1.11 -12.83 10.36
CA ALA A 299 2.44 -13.25 9.92
C ALA A 299 3.45 -13.32 11.06
N ALA A 300 3.38 -12.37 12.01
CA ALA A 300 4.28 -12.31 13.15
C ALA A 300 4.07 -13.45 14.17
N ILE A 301 2.84 -13.94 14.36
CA ILE A 301 2.51 -14.81 15.51
C ILE A 301 1.94 -16.18 15.17
N VAL A 302 1.60 -16.45 13.90
CA VAL A 302 0.91 -17.69 13.51
C VAL A 302 1.66 -18.95 13.95
N ASP A 303 2.98 -18.96 13.85
CA ASP A 303 3.79 -20.13 14.23
C ASP A 303 3.96 -20.24 15.76
N VAL A 304 4.05 -19.12 16.48
CA VAL A 304 3.99 -19.13 17.96
C VAL A 304 2.68 -19.74 18.44
N CYS A 305 1.56 -19.35 17.82
CA CYS A 305 0.23 -19.84 18.20
C CYS A 305 0.10 -21.35 17.97
N LYS A 306 0.62 -21.87 16.84
CA LYS A 306 0.63 -23.31 16.56
C LYS A 306 1.44 -24.08 17.59
N GLU A 307 2.67 -23.64 17.86
CA GLU A 307 3.58 -24.34 18.79
C GLU A 307 3.08 -24.28 20.25
N CYS A 308 2.40 -23.19 20.62
CA CYS A 308 1.88 -22.98 21.97
C CYS A 308 0.44 -23.44 22.15
N ASP A 309 -0.21 -24.04 21.15
CA ASP A 309 -1.63 -24.46 21.21
C ASP A 309 -2.57 -23.31 21.63
N ILE A 310 -2.38 -22.13 21.00
CA ILE A 310 -3.19 -20.93 21.20
C ILE A 310 -4.11 -20.77 19.99
N GLU A 311 -5.41 -20.60 20.22
CA GLU A 311 -6.36 -20.39 19.13
C GLU A 311 -6.17 -19.00 18.50
N LEU A 312 -5.97 -18.94 17.18
CA LEU A 312 -5.82 -17.69 16.43
C LEU A 312 -7.05 -17.42 15.57
N ILE A 313 -7.81 -16.37 15.90
CA ILE A 313 -9.10 -16.05 15.29
C ILE A 313 -9.00 -14.75 14.48
N THR A 314 -9.16 -14.85 13.16
CA THR A 314 -9.22 -13.67 12.28
C THR A 314 -10.66 -13.14 12.23
N THR A 315 -10.91 -11.94 12.76
CA THR A 315 -12.24 -11.33 12.87
C THR A 315 -12.17 -9.79 12.83
N PRO A 316 -13.20 -9.07 12.37
CA PRO A 316 -13.27 -7.62 12.56
C PRO A 316 -13.16 -7.22 14.03
N LEU A 317 -12.44 -6.13 14.30
CA LEU A 317 -12.11 -5.68 15.67
C LEU A 317 -12.82 -4.38 16.04
N GLN A 318 -14.15 -4.41 16.18
CA GLN A 318 -14.97 -3.21 16.42
C GLN A 318 -14.59 -2.44 17.70
N MET A 319 -14.14 -3.14 18.74
CA MET A 319 -13.69 -2.48 19.99
C MET A 319 -12.44 -1.63 19.75
N ILE A 320 -11.50 -2.10 18.94
CA ILE A 320 -10.35 -1.30 18.50
C ILE A 320 -10.84 -0.09 17.73
N ASP A 321 -11.75 -0.27 16.77
CA ASP A 321 -12.24 0.85 15.95
C ASP A 321 -12.88 1.97 16.78
N TYR A 322 -13.63 1.61 17.83
CA TYR A 322 -14.18 2.58 18.78
C TYR A 322 -13.07 3.36 19.51
N ILE A 323 -12.06 2.67 20.05
CA ILE A 323 -10.92 3.29 20.75
C ILE A 323 -10.15 4.23 19.81
N ILE A 324 -9.85 3.78 18.59
CA ILE A 324 -9.14 4.60 17.59
C ILE A 324 -9.95 5.83 17.22
N SER A 325 -11.26 5.68 17.03
CA SER A 325 -12.16 6.80 16.73
C SER A 325 -12.12 7.84 17.85
N ASP A 326 -12.28 7.42 19.11
CA ASP A 326 -12.26 8.32 20.27
C ASP A 326 -10.92 9.04 20.45
N MET A 327 -9.80 8.30 20.28
CA MET A 327 -8.46 8.87 20.28
C MET A 327 -8.32 9.95 19.19
N CYS A 328 -8.75 9.66 17.95
CA CYS A 328 -8.64 10.61 16.84
C CYS A 328 -9.46 11.89 17.07
N HIS A 329 -10.66 11.81 17.63
CA HIS A 329 -11.46 13.00 17.98
C HIS A 329 -10.71 13.89 18.99
N SER A 330 -10.12 13.27 20.02
CA SER A 330 -9.37 13.99 21.06
C SER A 330 -8.11 14.70 20.55
N PHE A 331 -7.55 14.27 19.42
CA PHE A 331 -6.40 14.93 18.77
C PHE A 331 -6.81 16.05 17.81
N ILE A 332 -8.04 16.05 17.29
CA ILE A 332 -8.55 17.08 16.37
C ILE A 332 -9.03 18.32 17.16
N ASP A 333 -9.46 18.14 18.41
CA ASP A 333 -9.92 19.23 19.29
C ASP A 333 -8.77 19.96 20.05
N ARG A 334 -7.51 19.71 19.68
CA ARG A 334 -6.32 20.41 20.19
C ARG A 334 -5.56 21.09 19.06
#